data_AF-A0A949YG98-F1
#
_entry.id   AF-A0A949YG98-F1
#
_cell.length_a   1.000
_cell.length_b   1.000
_cell.length_c   1.000
_cell.angle_alpha   90.00
_cell.angle_beta   90.00
_cell.angle_gamma   90.00
#
_symmetry.space_group_name_H-M   'P 1'
#
loop_
_entity.id
_entity.type
_entity.pdbx_description
1 polymer ?
#
loop_
_entity_poly.entity_id
_entity_poly.type
_entity_poly.pdbx_seq_one_letter_code
_entity_poly.pdbx_strand_id
1 'polypeptide(L)'
;MGVRGLPAALAAYLNQEQSLTLLAQGQRIRTEEHVVDFNHLGDGAIRFRNRAMLRGAELCVIVHRSLLDAGTKDLARQAIEAGVMMYLIDSEEGKPRRIKMEDGRLI
;
A
#
# COMPACT_ATOMS: atom_id res chain seq x y z
N MET A 1 2.92 8.60 28.24
CA MET A 1 2.86 9.99 27.73
C MET A 1 2.06 9.97 26.44
N GLY A 2 0.85 10.55 26.45
CA GLY A 2 -0.06 10.50 25.31
C GLY A 2 0.33 11.52 24.24
N VAL A 3 0.43 11.07 22.99
CA VAL A 3 0.75 11.91 21.84
C VAL A 3 -0.50 12.76 21.52
N ARG A 4 -0.60 13.95 22.12
CA ARG A 4 -1.61 14.95 21.76
C ARG A 4 -1.17 15.63 20.47
N GLY A 5 -2.01 15.53 19.43
CA GLY A 5 -1.94 16.41 18.26
C GLY A 5 -1.65 15.74 16.92
N LEU A 6 -1.67 14.41 16.81
CA LEU A 6 -1.68 13.78 15.48
C LEU A 6 -3.07 14.01 14.84
N PRO A 7 -3.15 14.50 13.59
CA PRO A 7 -4.42 14.60 12.86
C PRO A 7 -5.17 13.27 12.96
N ALA A 8 -6.49 13.29 13.15
CA ALA A 8 -7.28 12.06 13.31
C ALA A 8 -7.03 11.04 12.19
N ALA A 9 -6.75 11.52 10.96
CA ALA A 9 -6.33 10.70 9.83
C ALA A 9 -4.98 9.99 10.05
N LEU A 10 -4.00 10.65 10.66
CA LEU A 10 -2.68 10.08 10.96
C LEU A 10 -2.74 9.10 12.14
N ALA A 11 -3.60 9.35 13.13
CA ALA A 11 -3.87 8.41 14.21
C ALA A 11 -4.61 7.14 13.73
N ALA A 12 -5.58 7.29 12.81
CA ALA A 12 -6.26 6.16 12.19
C ALA A 12 -5.32 5.34 11.29
N TYR A 13 -4.45 6.01 10.54
CA TYR A 13 -3.42 5.38 9.70
C TYR A 13 -2.43 4.55 10.55
N LEU A 14 -1.94 5.11 11.66
CA LEU A 14 -1.04 4.42 12.59
C LEU A 14 -1.72 3.20 13.27
N ASN A 15 -3.00 3.29 13.60
CA ASN A 15 -3.74 2.16 14.20
C ASN A 15 -3.91 0.98 13.22
N GLN A 16 -4.08 1.24 11.93
CA GLN A 16 -4.20 0.18 10.91
C GLN A 16 -2.86 -0.53 10.65
N GLU A 17 -1.76 0.20 10.49
CA GLU A 17 -0.43 -0.39 10.28
C GLU A 17 0.05 -1.23 11.47
N GLN A 18 -0.25 -0.78 12.70
CA GLN A 18 0.05 -1.54 13.92
C GLN A 18 -0.71 -2.87 13.96
N SER A 19 -1.98 -2.90 13.56
CA SER A 19 -2.78 -4.13 13.57
C SER A 19 -2.28 -5.19 12.57
N LEU A 20 -1.90 -4.79 11.35
CA LEU A 20 -1.38 -5.72 10.34
C LEU A 20 -0.01 -6.30 10.72
N THR A 21 0.86 -5.45 11.27
CA THR A 21 2.20 -5.88 11.72
C THR A 21 2.08 -6.89 12.87
N LEU A 22 1.20 -6.63 13.84
CA LEU A 22 0.95 -7.56 14.96
C LEU A 22 0.37 -8.90 14.48
N LEU A 23 -0.56 -8.87 13.52
CA LEU A 23 -1.12 -10.09 12.93
C LEU A 23 -0.06 -10.89 12.16
N ALA A 24 0.79 -10.22 11.37
CA ALA A 24 1.88 -10.85 10.65
C ALA A 24 2.89 -11.52 11.59
N GLN A 25 3.27 -10.83 12.68
CA GLN A 25 4.14 -11.37 13.72
C GLN A 25 3.54 -12.62 14.39
N GLY A 26 2.23 -12.60 14.70
CA GLY A 26 1.52 -13.75 15.25
C GLY A 26 1.54 -14.98 14.33
N GLN A 27 1.61 -14.76 13.02
CA GLN A 27 1.71 -15.80 11.99
C GLN A 27 3.16 -16.13 11.58
N ARG A 28 4.16 -15.56 12.25
CA ARG A 28 5.60 -15.71 11.94
C ARG A 28 5.95 -15.27 10.51
N ILE A 29 5.19 -14.35 9.95
CA ILE A 29 5.47 -13.71 8.67
C ILE A 29 6.55 -12.65 8.92
N ARG A 30 7.62 -12.69 8.12
CA ARG A 30 8.64 -11.63 8.16
C ARG A 30 8.06 -10.35 7.58
N THR A 31 8.25 -9.24 8.27
CA THR A 31 7.79 -7.92 7.85
C THR A 31 8.99 -7.01 7.65
N GLU A 32 9.01 -6.28 6.54
CA GLU A 32 9.97 -5.22 6.26
C GLU A 32 9.18 -3.93 6.01
N GLU A 33 9.54 -2.87 6.73
CA GLU A 33 8.96 -1.55 6.54
C GLU A 33 9.80 -0.76 5.53
N HIS A 34 9.16 -0.25 4.48
CA HIS A 34 9.80 0.63 3.51
C HIS A 34 9.36 2.07 3.75
N VAL A 35 10.17 2.82 4.50
CA VAL A 35 9.91 4.24 4.82
C VAL A 35 10.20 5.12 3.60
N VAL A 36 9.36 6.14 3.38
CA VAL A 36 9.54 7.11 2.29
C VAL A 36 10.49 8.22 2.72
N ASP A 37 11.57 8.43 1.96
CA ASP A 37 12.48 9.56 2.16
C ASP A 37 12.05 10.79 1.35
N PHE A 38 11.13 11.58 1.92
CA PHE A 38 10.66 12.82 1.29
C PHE A 38 11.73 13.92 1.25
N ASN A 39 12.73 13.89 2.14
CA ASN A 39 13.75 14.93 2.22
C ASN A 39 14.70 14.87 1.01
N HIS A 40 15.05 13.67 0.56
CA HIS A 40 15.96 13.49 -0.57
C HIS A 40 15.25 13.33 -1.92
N LEU A 41 14.01 12.80 -1.95
CA LEU A 41 13.35 12.41 -3.20
C LEU A 41 12.15 13.30 -3.58
N GLY A 42 11.74 14.22 -2.71
CA GLY A 42 10.63 15.16 -2.96
C GLY A 42 9.35 14.45 -3.39
N ASP A 43 8.64 15.02 -4.37
CA ASP A 43 7.35 14.51 -4.86
C ASP A 43 7.45 13.09 -5.48
N GLY A 44 8.64 12.67 -5.91
CA GLY A 44 8.88 11.34 -6.48
C GLY A 44 9.07 10.24 -5.45
N ALA A 45 9.24 10.58 -4.17
CA ALA A 45 9.66 9.64 -3.12
C ALA A 45 8.77 8.40 -3.01
N ILE A 46 7.45 8.58 -3.10
CA ILE A 46 6.46 7.51 -3.02
C ILE A 46 6.61 6.54 -4.20
N ARG A 47 6.80 7.05 -5.41
CA ARG A 47 6.97 6.23 -6.62
C ARG A 47 8.26 5.40 -6.54
N PHE A 48 9.37 5.99 -6.11
CA PHE A 48 10.63 5.26 -5.93
C PHE A 48 10.52 4.16 -4.89
N ARG A 49 9.93 4.45 -3.72
CA ARG A 49 9.66 3.43 -2.70
C ARG A 49 8.81 2.29 -3.26
N ASN A 50 7.71 2.60 -3.93
CA ASN A 50 6.82 1.59 -4.51
C ASN A 50 7.55 0.65 -5.46
N ARG A 51 8.40 1.20 -6.35
CA ARG A 51 9.24 0.37 -7.24
C ARG A 51 10.21 -0.52 -6.49
N ALA A 52 10.80 -0.02 -5.41
CA ALA A 52 11.70 -0.82 -4.58
C ALA A 52 10.95 -1.99 -3.92
N MET A 53 9.77 -1.74 -3.35
CA MET A 53 8.92 -2.77 -2.73
C MET A 53 8.46 -3.85 -3.70
N LEU A 54 8.20 -3.49 -4.95
CA LEU A 54 7.75 -4.44 -5.98
C LEU A 54 8.88 -5.35 -6.49
N ARG A 55 10.16 -5.02 -6.25
CA ARG A 55 11.27 -5.88 -6.68
C ARG A 55 11.29 -7.17 -5.87
N GLY A 56 11.09 -8.30 -6.55
CA GLY A 56 11.06 -9.61 -5.92
C GLY A 56 9.72 -9.94 -5.26
N ALA A 57 8.72 -9.06 -5.36
CA ALA A 57 7.37 -9.36 -4.94
C ALA A 57 6.66 -10.23 -5.98
N GLU A 58 5.92 -11.24 -5.53
CA GLU A 58 5.03 -12.05 -6.38
C GLU A 58 3.57 -11.56 -6.29
N LEU A 59 3.24 -10.89 -5.19
CA LEU A 59 1.90 -10.42 -4.84
C LEU A 59 1.97 -9.01 -4.24
N CYS A 60 1.10 -8.13 -4.73
CA CYS A 60 0.82 -6.83 -4.17
C CYS A 60 -0.66 -6.79 -3.75
N VAL A 61 -0.91 -6.44 -2.49
CA VAL A 61 -2.26 -6.24 -1.95
C VAL A 61 -2.34 -4.81 -1.44
N ILE A 62 -3.30 -4.05 -1.95
CA ILE A 62 -3.64 -2.72 -1.43
C ILE A 62 -4.95 -2.85 -0.66
N VAL A 63 -5.00 -2.27 0.55
CA VAL A 63 -6.13 -2.39 1.48
C VAL A 63 -6.68 -1.01 1.82
N HIS A 64 -8.01 -0.86 1.91
CA HIS A 64 -8.72 0.39 2.22
C HIS A 64 -8.33 1.58 1.32
N ARG A 65 -8.04 1.31 0.04
CA ARG A 65 -7.76 2.35 -0.97
C ARG A 65 -8.71 2.22 -2.15
N SER A 66 -8.69 3.23 -3.01
CA SER A 66 -9.52 3.29 -4.21
C SER A 66 -8.66 3.44 -5.46
N LEU A 67 -9.04 2.76 -6.55
CA LEU A 67 -8.47 3.05 -7.87
C LEU A 67 -8.88 4.43 -8.42
N LEU A 68 -9.69 5.23 -7.71
CA LEU A 68 -9.90 6.63 -8.07
C LEU A 68 -8.75 7.53 -7.58
N ASP A 69 -7.97 7.08 -6.59
CA ASP A 69 -6.81 7.79 -6.08
C ASP A 69 -5.62 7.65 -7.05
N ALA A 70 -5.02 8.77 -7.44
CA ALA A 70 -3.92 8.81 -8.40
C ALA A 70 -2.70 8.00 -7.92
N GLY A 71 -2.38 8.04 -6.63
CA GLY A 71 -1.27 7.26 -6.07
C GLY A 71 -1.52 5.75 -6.12
N THR A 72 -2.74 5.34 -5.82
CA THR A 72 -3.16 3.93 -5.90
C THR A 72 -3.19 3.43 -7.35
N LYS A 73 -3.67 4.26 -8.31
CA LYS A 73 -3.57 3.95 -9.74
C LYS A 73 -2.12 3.76 -10.19
N ASP A 74 -1.23 4.69 -9.81
CA ASP A 74 0.21 4.63 -10.18
C ASP A 74 0.87 3.36 -9.63
N LEU A 75 0.58 2.98 -8.38
CA LEU A 75 1.09 1.74 -7.79
C LEU A 75 0.52 0.50 -8.49
N ALA A 76 -0.79 0.46 -8.76
CA ALA A 76 -1.41 -0.67 -9.43
C ALA A 76 -0.84 -0.88 -10.84
N ARG A 77 -0.62 0.19 -11.61
CA ARG A 77 0.04 0.13 -12.91
C ARG A 77 1.47 -0.41 -12.79
N GLN A 78 2.26 0.13 -11.85
CA GLN A 78 3.64 -0.34 -11.63
C GLN A 78 3.72 -1.82 -11.22
N ALA A 79 2.81 -2.29 -10.38
CA ALA A 79 2.76 -3.70 -9.98
C ALA A 79 2.47 -4.61 -11.19
N ILE A 80 1.47 -4.26 -11.99
CA ILE A 80 1.09 -5.02 -13.19
C ILE A 80 2.21 -5.02 -14.23
N GLU A 81 2.84 -3.87 -14.47
CA GLU A 81 4.00 -3.74 -15.38
C GLU A 81 5.20 -4.56 -14.91
N ALA A 82 5.41 -4.67 -13.60
CA ALA A 82 6.45 -5.51 -13.00
C ALA A 82 6.11 -7.01 -12.98
N GLY A 83 4.95 -7.42 -13.52
CA GLY A 83 4.49 -8.81 -13.52
C GLY A 83 3.99 -9.31 -12.16
N VAL A 84 3.77 -8.40 -11.20
CA VAL A 84 3.32 -8.72 -9.84
C VAL A 84 1.80 -8.90 -9.84
N MET A 85 1.31 -9.98 -9.23
CA MET A 85 -0.13 -10.17 -9.08
C MET A 85 -0.71 -9.08 -8.16
N MET A 86 -1.73 -8.37 -8.62
CA MET A 86 -2.26 -7.21 -7.90
C MET A 86 -3.70 -7.43 -7.45
N TYR A 87 -3.96 -7.22 -6.16
CA TYR A 87 -5.28 -7.31 -5.55
C TYR A 87 -5.60 -6.03 -4.78
N LEU A 88 -6.86 -5.60 -4.87
CA LEU A 88 -7.40 -4.48 -4.11
C LEU A 88 -8.50 -4.96 -3.19
N ILE A 89 -8.43 -4.53 -1.94
CA ILE A 89 -9.52 -4.63 -0.96
C ILE A 89 -10.00 -3.19 -0.73
N ASP A 90 -11.08 -2.81 -1.40
CA ASP A 90 -11.63 -1.45 -1.44
C ASP A 90 -12.94 -1.28 -0.66
N SER A 91 -13.41 -2.33 0.02
CA SER A 91 -14.64 -2.32 0.82
C SER A 91 -14.45 -2.95 2.19
N GLU A 92 -15.34 -2.60 3.13
CA GLU A 92 -15.41 -3.18 4.48
C GLU A 92 -15.73 -4.68 4.47
N GLU A 93 -16.23 -5.23 3.36
CA GLU A 93 -16.43 -6.67 3.24
C GLU A 93 -15.10 -7.45 3.15
N GLY A 94 -13.97 -6.76 2.97
CA GLY A 94 -12.65 -7.38 2.96
C GLY A 94 -12.39 -8.29 1.76
N LYS A 95 -13.24 -8.26 0.73
CA LYS A 95 -13.16 -9.16 -0.43
C LYS A 95 -12.05 -8.69 -1.38
N PRO A 96 -10.99 -9.49 -1.58
CA PRO A 96 -9.92 -9.12 -2.49
C PRO A 96 -10.39 -9.25 -3.94
N ARG A 97 -10.17 -8.19 -4.71
CA ARG A 97 -10.48 -8.15 -6.15
C ARG A 97 -9.19 -8.05 -6.95
N ARG A 98 -8.98 -9.01 -7.86
CA ARG A 98 -7.81 -8.98 -8.75
C ARG A 98 -7.92 -7.82 -9.73
N ILE A 99 -6.86 -7.03 -9.85
CA ILE A 99 -6.73 -5.94 -10.80
C ILE A 99 -5.93 -6.44 -12.00
N LYS A 100 -6.35 -6.06 -13.21
CA LYS A 100 -5.66 -6.34 -14.48
C LYS A 100 -5.47 -5.03 -15.25
N MET A 101 -4.54 -5.01 -16.20
CA MET A 101 -4.29 -3.81 -17.02
C MET A 101 -5.53 -3.32 -17.78
N GLU A 102 -6.42 -4.26 -18.14
CA GLU A 102 -7.69 -4.00 -18.82
C GLU A 102 -8.76 -3.37 -17.92
N ASP A 103 -8.51 -3.23 -16.60
CA ASP A 103 -9.48 -2.61 -15.69
C ASP A 103 -9.64 -1.13 -16.07
N GLY A 104 -10.83 -0.76 -16.56
CA GLY A 104 -11.12 0.59 -17.05
C GLY A 104 -10.93 1.71 -16.01
N ARG A 105 -10.81 1.39 -14.73
CA ARG A 105 -10.47 2.36 -13.68
C ARG A 105 -8.98 2.72 -13.65
N LEU A 106 -8.13 1.94 -14.32
CA LEU A 106 -6.72 2.24 -14.54
C LEU A 106 -6.49 3.14 -15.75
N ILE A 107 -7.54 3.66 -16.38
CA ILE A 107 -7.44 4.69 -17.44
C ILE A 107 -7.33 6.06 -16.76
#